data_AF-A0A4V2SQ39-F1
#
_entry.id   AF-A0A4V2SQ39-F1
#
_cell.length_a   1.000
_cell.length_b   1.000
_cell.length_c   1.000
_cell.angle_alpha   90.00
_cell.angle_beta   90.00
_cell.angle_gamma   90.00
#
_symmetry.space_group_name_H-M   'P 1'
#
loop_
_entity.id
_entity.type
_entity.pdbx_description
1 polymer ?
#
loop_
_entity_poly.entity_id
_entity_poly.type
_entity_poly.pdbx_seq_one_letter_code
_entity_poly.pdbx_strand_id
1 'polypeptide(L)'
;MLPIFLAQDHGTFVNMISVGGFVATPYAAAYAASKFGLRGFSKALRGELSKHPRIHVCDVYPTFVDTPGIDHAANYTGAKLSLPPGALAPETVAKAVVRLADHPRNTTVVGAPAVAMKVGHFFVPNLSAAMMNGFMDRWTDKAEAGPDSSGALFDPPGSVSGIEGGRRHPDRRRKAAAVGVAATAGLAVLGVLRWRRA
;
A
#
# COMPACT_ATOMS: atom_id res chain seq x y z
N MET A 1 -1.72 -25.46 0.01
CA MET A 1 -1.27 -24.72 -1.20
C MET A 1 0.15 -25.08 -1.60
N LEU A 2 1.19 -24.81 -0.79
CA LEU A 2 2.57 -25.08 -1.20
C LEU A 2 2.86 -26.55 -1.56
N PRO A 3 2.36 -27.57 -0.83
CA PRO A 3 2.52 -28.97 -1.23
C PRO A 3 1.94 -29.27 -2.63
N ILE A 4 0.84 -28.60 -3.00
CA ILE A 4 0.22 -28.74 -4.33
C ILE A 4 1.15 -28.18 -5.40
N PHE A 5 1.69 -26.98 -5.19
CA PHE A 5 2.60 -26.33 -6.14
C PHE A 5 3.88 -27.13 -6.35
N LEU A 6 4.42 -27.73 -5.28
CA LEU A 6 5.59 -28.60 -5.35
C LEU A 6 5.28 -29.90 -6.11
N ALA A 7 4.12 -30.51 -5.86
CA ALA A 7 3.73 -31.75 -6.54
C ALA A 7 3.53 -31.56 -8.06
N GLN A 8 2.94 -30.44 -8.48
CA GLN A 8 2.74 -30.13 -9.91
C GLN A 8 3.92 -29.36 -10.55
N ASP A 9 4.90 -28.96 -9.74
CA ASP A 9 6.08 -28.16 -10.13
C ASP A 9 5.69 -26.89 -10.92
N HIS A 10 4.60 -26.24 -10.52
CA HIS A 10 4.22 -24.90 -10.98
C HIS A 10 3.18 -24.25 -10.05
N GLY A 11 3.07 -22.92 -10.07
CA GLY A 11 2.02 -22.21 -9.36
C GLY A 11 2.33 -20.74 -9.14
N THR A 12 1.29 -19.94 -8.87
CA THR A 12 1.45 -18.52 -8.55
C THR A 12 0.73 -18.22 -7.24
N PHE A 13 1.51 -17.84 -6.24
CA PHE A 13 1.03 -17.41 -4.92
C PHE A 13 1.06 -15.88 -4.84
N VAL A 14 -0.11 -15.23 -4.78
CA VAL A 14 -0.21 -13.77 -4.75
C VAL A 14 -0.52 -13.28 -3.34
N ASN A 15 0.42 -12.56 -2.74
CA ASN A 15 0.23 -11.88 -1.45
C ASN A 15 -0.31 -10.47 -1.62
N MET A 16 -1.38 -10.15 -0.90
CA MET A 16 -1.90 -8.79 -0.78
C MET A 16 -1.23 -8.06 0.39
N ILE A 17 -0.17 -7.31 0.09
CA ILE A 17 0.57 -6.57 1.10
C ILE A 17 -0.04 -5.17 1.24
N SER A 18 0.70 -4.11 0.96
CA SER A 18 0.34 -2.69 1.07
C SER A 18 1.62 -1.87 0.91
N VAL A 19 1.56 -0.65 0.41
CA VAL A 19 2.70 0.28 0.50
C VAL A 19 3.19 0.47 1.96
N GLY A 20 2.31 0.25 2.95
CA GLY A 20 2.64 0.20 4.38
C GLY A 20 3.57 -0.95 4.80
N GLY A 21 3.89 -1.90 3.91
CA GLY A 21 4.97 -2.88 4.10
C GLY A 21 6.38 -2.36 3.75
N PHE A 22 6.46 -1.10 3.29
CA PHE A 22 7.71 -0.37 3.06
C PHE A 22 7.82 0.89 3.92
N VAL A 23 6.70 1.55 4.22
CA VAL A 23 6.67 2.83 4.93
C VAL A 23 5.85 2.68 6.21
N ALA A 24 6.40 3.12 7.35
CA ALA A 24 5.66 3.14 8.60
C ALA A 24 4.43 4.04 8.48
N THR A 25 3.28 3.54 8.93
CA THR A 25 2.02 4.30 8.94
C THR A 25 1.68 4.60 10.40
N PRO A 26 1.80 5.86 10.84
CA PRO A 26 1.43 6.26 12.19
C PRO A 26 -0.02 5.86 12.52
N TYR A 27 -0.30 5.60 13.80
CA TYR A 27 -1.60 5.13 14.28
C TYR A 27 -2.06 3.75 13.77
N ALA A 28 -1.24 3.07 12.95
CA ALA A 28 -1.53 1.76 12.38
C ALA A 28 -0.37 0.76 12.62
N ALA A 29 0.24 0.79 13.80
CA ALA A 29 1.46 0.02 14.11
C ALA A 29 1.30 -1.49 13.90
N ALA A 30 0.21 -2.08 14.40
CA ALA A 30 -0.07 -3.51 14.23
C ALA A 30 -0.28 -3.88 12.74
N TYR A 31 -0.99 -3.02 12.00
CA TYR A 31 -1.16 -3.18 10.55
C TYR A 31 0.19 -3.11 9.82
N ALA A 32 1.02 -2.11 10.11
CA ALA A 32 2.35 -1.97 9.51
C ALA A 32 3.22 -3.20 9.83
N ALA A 33 3.29 -3.63 11.09
CA ALA A 33 4.03 -4.82 11.50
C ALA A 33 3.59 -6.06 10.70
N SER A 34 2.29 -6.29 10.54
CA SER A 34 1.77 -7.40 9.75
C SER A 34 2.22 -7.36 8.29
N LYS A 35 2.21 -6.18 7.65
CA LYS A 35 2.57 -6.01 6.24
C LYS A 35 4.07 -6.08 6.00
N PHE A 36 4.89 -5.59 6.93
CA PHE A 36 6.34 -5.82 6.93
C PHE A 36 6.67 -7.30 7.13
N GLY A 37 6.01 -7.96 8.08
CA GLY A 37 6.15 -9.39 8.32
C GLY A 37 5.82 -10.23 7.09
N LEU A 38 4.67 -9.95 6.44
CA LEU A 38 4.25 -10.65 5.22
C LEU A 38 5.24 -10.45 4.06
N ARG A 39 5.85 -9.26 3.94
CA ARG A 39 6.92 -9.00 2.98
C ARG A 39 8.18 -9.81 3.29
N GLY A 40 8.57 -9.90 4.56
CA GLY A 40 9.69 -10.73 5.01
C GLY A 40 9.46 -12.21 4.69
N PHE A 41 8.28 -12.72 5.05
CA PHE A 41 7.82 -14.07 4.72
C PHE A 41 7.92 -14.36 3.22
N SER A 42 7.39 -13.46 2.39
CA SER A 42 7.39 -13.63 0.93
C SER A 42 8.80 -13.67 0.33
N LYS A 43 9.75 -12.91 0.91
CA LYS A 43 11.16 -12.96 0.51
C LYS A 43 11.83 -14.27 0.89
N ALA A 44 11.62 -14.75 2.12
CA ALA A 44 12.17 -16.02 2.59
C ALA A 44 11.65 -17.18 1.73
N LEU A 45 10.34 -17.22 1.50
CA LEU A 45 9.71 -18.26 0.68
C LEU A 45 10.21 -18.26 -0.77
N ARG A 46 10.46 -17.09 -1.38
CA ARG A 46 11.10 -17.02 -2.70
C ARG A 46 12.51 -17.60 -2.71
N GLY A 47 13.27 -17.41 -1.63
CA GLY A 47 14.61 -17.99 -1.48
C GLY A 47 14.56 -19.52 -1.36
N GLU A 48 13.66 -20.04 -0.54
CA GLU A 48 13.41 -21.48 -0.37
C GLU A 48 13.01 -22.15 -1.69
N LEU A 49 12.21 -21.46 -2.51
CA LEU A 49 11.74 -21.94 -3.81
C LEU A 49 12.68 -21.64 -4.98
N SER A 50 13.92 -21.20 -4.73
CA SER A 50 14.89 -20.87 -5.79
C SER A 50 15.19 -22.03 -6.75
N LYS A 51 15.00 -23.28 -6.31
CA LYS A 51 15.15 -24.49 -7.14
C LYS A 51 13.89 -24.87 -7.93
N HIS A 52 12.77 -24.16 -7.74
CA HIS A 52 11.48 -24.38 -8.39
C HIS A 52 11.08 -23.17 -9.24
N PRO A 53 11.70 -22.96 -10.42
CA PRO A 53 11.58 -21.72 -11.19
C PRO A 53 10.16 -21.45 -11.73
N ARG A 54 9.28 -22.45 -11.74
CA ARG A 54 7.88 -22.36 -12.18
C ARG A 54 6.89 -22.08 -11.04
N ILE A 55 7.38 -21.98 -9.81
CA ILE A 55 6.59 -21.60 -8.64
C ILE A 55 6.93 -20.16 -8.27
N HIS A 56 5.94 -19.28 -8.42
CA HIS A 56 6.10 -17.85 -8.25
C HIS A 56 5.42 -17.38 -6.98
N VAL A 57 6.11 -16.56 -6.19
CA VAL A 57 5.52 -15.83 -5.07
C VAL A 57 5.53 -14.35 -5.43
N CYS A 58 4.35 -13.80 -5.62
CA CYS A 58 4.13 -12.46 -6.13
C CYS A 58 3.54 -11.57 -5.04
N ASP A 59 4.08 -10.37 -4.88
CA ASP A 59 3.63 -9.44 -3.86
C ASP A 59 2.95 -8.22 -4.49
N VAL A 60 1.73 -7.89 -4.05
CA VAL A 60 0.99 -6.70 -4.49
C VAL A 60 0.99 -5.65 -3.38
N TYR A 61 1.39 -4.43 -3.73
CA TYR A 61 1.52 -3.30 -2.82
C TYR A 61 0.64 -2.14 -3.31
N PRO A 62 -0.68 -2.18 -3.04
CA PRO A 62 -1.54 -1.05 -3.36
C PRO A 62 -1.29 0.13 -2.40
N THR A 63 -1.53 1.35 -2.87
CA THR A 63 -1.80 2.52 -2.03
C THR A 63 -3.22 2.45 -1.45
N PHE A 64 -3.72 3.56 -0.90
CA PHE A 64 -5.13 3.71 -0.56
C PHE A 64 -6.04 3.31 -1.72
N VAL A 65 -7.07 2.51 -1.43
CA VAL A 65 -8.07 1.98 -2.36
C VAL A 65 -9.45 2.39 -1.88
N ASP A 66 -10.32 2.82 -2.79
CA ASP A 66 -11.69 3.21 -2.48
C ASP A 66 -12.61 1.99 -2.32
N THR A 67 -12.46 1.33 -1.17
CA THR A 67 -13.35 0.27 -0.70
C THR A 67 -14.09 0.71 0.56
N PRO A 68 -15.12 -0.02 1.01
CA PRO A 68 -15.74 0.19 2.31
C PRO A 68 -14.82 -0.08 3.51
N GLY A 69 -13.59 -0.59 3.30
CA GLY A 69 -12.71 -1.03 4.38
C GLY A 69 -12.36 0.06 5.39
N ILE A 70 -12.37 1.33 5.00
CA ILE A 70 -12.15 2.45 5.93
C ILE A 70 -13.33 2.69 6.88
N ASP A 71 -14.55 2.35 6.46
CA ASP A 71 -15.76 2.47 7.28
C ASP A 71 -15.84 1.35 8.31
N HIS A 72 -15.17 0.23 8.04
CA HIS A 72 -15.08 -0.92 8.94
C HIS A 72 -13.85 -0.89 9.84
N ALA A 73 -12.93 0.05 9.61
CA ALA A 73 -11.72 0.16 10.39
C ALA A 73 -12.04 0.65 11.80
N ALA A 74 -11.40 0.02 12.80
CA ALA A 74 -11.37 0.59 14.12
C ALA A 74 -10.68 1.96 14.09
N ASN A 75 -11.22 2.90 14.85
CA ASN A 75 -10.74 4.27 14.91
C ASN A 75 -10.63 4.70 16.36
N TYR A 76 -9.42 5.03 16.79
CA TYR A 76 -9.11 5.57 18.11
C TYR A 76 -8.20 6.81 17.97
N THR A 77 -8.30 7.49 16.84
CA THR A 77 -7.43 8.63 16.49
C THR A 77 -8.02 9.97 16.90
N GLY A 78 -9.28 10.00 17.36
CA GLY A 78 -10.05 11.23 17.61
C GLY A 78 -10.49 11.97 16.34
N ALA A 79 -10.12 11.50 15.16
CA ALA A 79 -10.45 12.12 13.87
C ALA A 79 -11.22 11.16 12.97
N LYS A 80 -12.10 11.69 12.13
CA LYS A 80 -12.86 10.91 11.16
C LYS A 80 -11.94 10.39 10.06
N LEU A 81 -11.86 9.06 9.93
CA LEU A 81 -11.08 8.42 8.87
C LEU A 81 -11.65 8.80 7.49
N SER A 82 -10.78 9.20 6.57
CA SER A 82 -11.15 9.46 5.18
C SER A 82 -10.10 8.93 4.20
N LEU A 83 -10.41 8.90 2.91
CA LEU A 83 -9.43 8.51 1.91
C LEU A 83 -8.70 9.75 1.39
N PRO A 84 -7.36 9.70 1.26
CA PRO A 84 -6.63 10.81 0.68
C PRO A 84 -6.97 10.96 -0.81
N PRO A 85 -6.84 12.18 -1.37
CA PRO A 85 -7.00 12.42 -2.79
C PRO A 85 -6.12 11.48 -3.63
N GLY A 86 -6.73 10.82 -4.63
CA GLY A 86 -6.00 9.90 -5.51
C GLY A 86 -6.04 8.43 -5.10
N ALA A 87 -6.91 8.05 -4.16
CA ALA A 87 -7.21 6.65 -3.89
C ALA A 87 -7.55 5.86 -5.18
N LEU A 88 -7.10 4.61 -5.23
CA LEU A 88 -7.27 3.72 -6.36
C LEU A 88 -8.70 3.21 -6.45
N ALA A 89 -9.16 2.95 -7.67
CA ALA A 89 -10.35 2.14 -7.87
C ALA A 89 -10.02 0.66 -7.55
N PRO A 90 -10.89 -0.09 -6.85
CA PRO A 90 -10.67 -1.50 -6.51
C PRO A 90 -10.31 -2.36 -7.74
N GLU A 91 -10.92 -2.08 -8.89
CA GLU A 91 -10.70 -2.76 -10.17
C GLU A 91 -9.26 -2.60 -10.65
N THR A 92 -8.58 -1.51 -10.26
CA THR A 92 -7.17 -1.28 -10.60
C THR A 92 -6.28 -2.32 -9.90
N VAL A 93 -6.59 -2.62 -8.64
CA VAL A 93 -5.87 -3.65 -7.86
C VAL A 93 -6.26 -5.04 -8.36
N ALA A 94 -7.55 -5.29 -8.61
CA ALA A 94 -8.03 -6.56 -9.14
C ALA A 94 -7.36 -6.91 -10.49
N LYS A 95 -7.29 -5.96 -11.44
CA LYS A 95 -6.59 -6.13 -12.72
C LYS A 95 -5.11 -6.45 -12.53
N ALA A 96 -4.46 -5.87 -11.52
CA ALA A 96 -3.06 -6.18 -11.21
C ALA A 96 -2.89 -7.61 -10.69
N VAL A 97 -3.82 -8.09 -9.85
CA VAL A 97 -3.82 -9.48 -9.35
C VAL A 97 -4.06 -10.47 -10.48
N VAL A 98 -5.07 -10.24 -11.33
CA VAL A 98 -5.34 -11.09 -12.50
C VAL A 98 -4.13 -11.16 -13.42
N ARG A 99 -3.52 -10.00 -13.74
CA ARG A 99 -2.31 -9.96 -14.56
C ARG A 99 -1.14 -10.74 -13.97
N LEU A 100 -1.03 -10.84 -12.64
CA LEU A 100 0.02 -11.64 -12.00
C LEU A 100 -0.21 -13.14 -12.12
N ALA A 101 -1.46 -13.58 -12.26
CA ALA A 101 -1.75 -14.99 -12.53
C ALA A 101 -1.17 -15.42 -13.89
N ASP A 102 -1.27 -14.56 -14.91
CA ASP A 102 -0.78 -14.83 -16.28
C ASP A 102 0.72 -14.47 -16.46
N HIS A 103 1.16 -13.41 -15.79
CA HIS A 103 2.51 -12.84 -15.94
C HIS A 103 3.13 -12.56 -14.57
N PRO A 104 3.63 -13.61 -13.88
CA PRO A 104 4.12 -13.51 -12.51
C PRO A 104 5.28 -12.51 -12.37
N ARG A 105 5.25 -11.73 -11.29
CA ARG A 105 6.32 -10.80 -10.90
C ARG A 105 6.46 -10.77 -9.39
N ASN A 106 7.69 -10.84 -8.90
CA ASN A 106 8.00 -10.81 -7.47
C ASN A 106 7.40 -9.60 -6.74
N THR A 107 7.25 -8.44 -7.41
CA THR A 107 6.77 -7.21 -6.78
C THR A 107 5.99 -6.36 -7.77
N THR A 108 4.74 -6.05 -7.43
CA THR A 108 3.85 -5.16 -8.17
C THR A 108 3.33 -4.08 -7.24
N VAL A 109 3.70 -2.83 -7.51
CA VAL A 109 3.21 -1.66 -6.78
C VAL A 109 2.09 -1.02 -7.59
N VAL A 110 0.96 -0.75 -6.96
CA VAL A 110 -0.21 -0.16 -7.62
C VAL A 110 -0.45 1.23 -7.02
N GLY A 111 -0.40 2.27 -7.87
CA GLY A 111 -0.52 3.68 -7.48
C GLY A 111 0.75 4.49 -7.74
N ALA A 112 0.66 5.54 -8.57
CA ALA A 112 1.80 6.35 -9.03
C ALA A 112 2.63 7.01 -7.89
N PRO A 113 2.04 7.49 -6.77
CA PRO A 113 2.83 8.02 -5.66
C PRO A 113 3.60 6.96 -4.86
N ALA A 114 3.23 5.67 -4.93
CA ALA A 114 3.91 4.62 -4.16
C ALA A 114 5.26 4.21 -4.75
N VAL A 115 5.47 4.38 -6.05
CA VAL A 115 6.79 4.15 -6.67
C VAL A 115 7.77 5.23 -6.20
N ALA A 116 7.32 6.49 -6.14
CA ALA A 116 8.09 7.61 -5.59
C ALA A 116 8.51 7.38 -4.13
N MET A 117 7.56 6.94 -3.29
CA MET A 117 7.83 6.67 -1.87
C MET A 117 8.72 5.45 -1.66
N LYS A 118 8.59 4.39 -2.48
CA LYS A 118 9.50 3.23 -2.43
C LYS A 118 10.94 3.63 -2.77
N VAL A 119 11.11 4.53 -3.73
CA VAL A 119 12.43 5.09 -4.08
C VAL A 119 12.94 5.99 -2.95
N GLY A 120 12.12 6.88 -2.40
CA GLY A 120 12.51 7.79 -1.31
C GLY A 120 12.90 7.09 0.00
N HIS A 121 12.15 6.06 0.42
CA HIS A 121 12.44 5.30 1.64
C HIS A 121 13.76 4.53 1.58
N PHE A 122 14.17 4.07 0.38
CA PHE A 122 15.45 3.38 0.21
C PHE A 122 16.65 4.32 0.50
N PHE A 123 16.49 5.63 0.32
CA PHE A 123 17.56 6.61 0.51
C PHE A 123 17.48 7.39 1.83
N VAL A 124 16.31 7.52 2.47
CA VAL A 124 16.16 8.37 3.68
C VAL A 124 15.05 7.86 4.65
N PRO A 125 15.28 6.80 5.43
CA PRO A 125 14.23 6.13 6.22
C PRO A 125 13.60 7.03 7.31
N ASN A 126 14.39 7.77 8.07
CA ASN A 126 13.87 8.65 9.13
C ASN A 126 13.14 9.88 8.58
N LEU A 127 13.53 10.37 7.41
CA LEU A 127 12.83 11.46 6.72
C LEU A 127 11.45 11.00 6.21
N SER A 128 11.35 9.77 5.71
CA SER A 128 10.06 9.24 5.24
C SER A 128 9.03 9.08 6.37
N ALA A 129 9.47 8.69 7.57
CA ALA A 129 8.62 8.63 8.76
C ALA A 129 8.19 10.03 9.21
N ALA A 130 9.12 11.00 9.27
CA ALA A 130 8.81 12.38 9.61
C ALA A 130 7.88 13.07 8.59
N MET A 131 8.08 12.81 7.29
CA MET A 131 7.20 13.29 6.23
C MET A 131 5.80 12.67 6.31
N MET A 132 5.71 11.36 6.63
CA MET A 132 4.42 10.70 6.81
C MET A 132 3.70 11.20 8.07
N ASN A 133 4.42 11.39 9.19
CA ASN A 133 3.87 12.03 10.39
C ASN A 133 3.30 13.41 10.07
N GLY A 134 4.09 14.29 9.47
CA GLY A 134 3.61 15.63 9.12
C GLY A 134 2.47 15.64 8.10
N PHE A 135 2.41 14.67 7.19
CA PHE A 135 1.26 14.48 6.31
C PHE A 135 0.02 14.04 7.09
N MET A 136 0.16 13.04 7.98
CA MET A 136 -0.92 12.54 8.81
C MET A 136 -1.41 13.61 9.77
N ASP A 137 -0.54 14.34 10.47
CA ASP A 137 -0.92 15.44 11.38
C ASP A 137 -1.75 16.48 10.63
N ARG A 138 -1.26 16.96 9.47
CA ARG A 138 -1.96 17.97 8.67
C ARG A 138 -3.25 17.46 8.03
N TRP A 139 -3.37 16.14 7.85
CA TRP A 139 -4.58 15.48 7.36
C TRP A 139 -5.59 15.29 8.49
N THR A 140 -5.13 14.98 9.70
CA THR A 140 -5.92 14.78 10.92
C THR A 140 -6.42 16.11 11.47
N ASP A 141 -5.59 17.17 11.47
CA ASP A 141 -5.95 18.55 11.85
C ASP A 141 -7.09 19.14 11.00
N LYS A 142 -7.23 18.65 9.77
CA LYS A 142 -8.28 19.08 8.84
C LYS A 142 -9.49 18.15 8.84
N ALA A 143 -9.41 17.03 9.55
CA ALA A 143 -10.50 16.08 9.63
C ALA A 143 -11.50 16.51 10.70
N GLU A 144 -12.77 16.25 10.45
CA GLU A 144 -13.80 16.38 11.49
C GLU A 144 -13.46 15.44 12.66
N ALA A 145 -13.80 15.84 13.88
CA ALA A 145 -13.69 14.95 15.04
C ALA A 145 -14.50 13.66 14.77
N GLY A 146 -13.87 12.51 15.01
CA GLY A 146 -14.48 11.21 14.83
C GLY A 146 -14.64 10.50 16.17
N PRO A 147 -15.76 9.81 16.44
CA PRO A 147 -15.90 9.03 17.66
C PRO A 147 -14.96 7.82 17.64
N ASP A 148 -14.57 7.39 18.83
CA ASP A 148 -13.89 6.12 19.00
C ASP A 148 -14.82 4.97 18.60
N SER A 149 -14.29 3.99 17.88
CA SER A 149 -15.04 2.84 17.42
C SER A 149 -14.12 1.64 17.24
N SER A 150 -14.58 0.46 17.64
CA SER A 150 -13.94 -0.81 17.30
C SER A 150 -14.12 -1.19 15.83
N GLY A 151 -14.89 -0.42 15.05
CA GLY A 151 -15.26 -0.79 13.68
C GLY A 151 -15.85 -2.20 13.65
N ALA A 152 -15.40 -3.01 12.70
CA ALA A 152 -15.81 -4.41 12.54
C ALA A 152 -14.85 -5.41 13.21
N LEU A 153 -14.14 -5.03 14.29
CA LEU A 153 -13.19 -5.92 14.97
C LEU A 153 -13.87 -7.09 15.71
N PHE A 154 -14.99 -6.83 16.37
CA PHE A 154 -15.69 -7.81 17.22
C PHE A 154 -17.03 -8.24 16.65
N ASP A 155 -17.68 -7.37 15.88
CA ASP A 155 -18.98 -7.59 15.27
C ASP A 155 -18.93 -7.37 13.76
N PRO A 156 -19.75 -8.09 12.97
CA PRO A 156 -19.88 -7.81 11.56
C PRO A 156 -20.38 -6.37 11.32
N PRO A 157 -19.99 -5.73 10.22
CA PRO A 157 -20.48 -4.38 9.92
C PRO A 157 -22.01 -4.39 9.77
N GLY A 158 -22.66 -3.41 10.39
CA GLY A 158 -24.13 -3.29 10.40
C GLY A 158 -24.76 -2.95 9.04
N SER A 159 -23.94 -2.65 8.03
CA SER A 159 -24.37 -2.42 6.65
C SER A 159 -23.70 -3.41 5.69
N VAL A 160 -24.41 -3.76 4.62
CA VAL A 160 -23.86 -4.63 3.57
C VAL A 160 -22.68 -3.94 2.90
N SER A 161 -21.51 -4.58 2.96
CA SER A 161 -20.31 -4.09 2.29
C SER A 161 -20.39 -4.31 0.78
N GLY A 162 -20.19 -3.25 0.00
CA GLY A 162 -19.95 -3.33 -1.44
C GLY A 162 -18.46 -3.54 -1.79
N ILE A 163 -18.16 -3.51 -3.09
CA ILE A 163 -16.78 -3.49 -3.61
C ILE A 163 -16.20 -2.07 -3.52
N GLU A 164 -17.02 -1.05 -3.80
CA GLU A 164 -16.61 0.36 -3.83
C GLU A 164 -17.00 1.09 -2.55
N GLY A 165 -16.15 2.02 -2.12
CA GLY A 165 -16.40 2.91 -0.98
C GLY A 165 -17.16 4.20 -1.33
N GLY A 166 -17.37 4.49 -2.62
CA GLY A 166 -18.11 5.66 -3.08
C GLY A 166 -17.41 7.01 -2.86
N ARG A 167 -16.11 7.01 -2.51
CA ARG A 167 -15.35 8.22 -2.12
C ARG A 167 -14.40 8.73 -3.20
N ARG A 168 -14.37 8.11 -4.39
CA ARG A 168 -13.56 8.58 -5.54
C ARG A 168 -14.13 9.85 -6.16
N HIS A 169 -13.32 10.91 -6.18
CA HIS A 169 -13.54 12.09 -7.03
C HIS A 169 -12.50 12.12 -8.18
N PRO A 170 -12.87 11.80 -9.43
CA PRO A 170 -11.95 11.66 -10.56
C PRO A 170 -11.06 12.89 -10.81
N ASP A 171 -11.60 14.09 -10.60
CA ASP A 171 -10.90 15.36 -10.86
C ASP A 171 -9.77 15.64 -9.87
N ARG A 172 -9.92 15.20 -8.61
CA ARG A 172 -8.87 15.34 -7.58
C ARG A 172 -7.69 14.40 -7.83
N ARG A 173 -7.93 13.24 -8.46
CA ARG A 173 -6.87 12.26 -8.80
C ARG A 173 -5.92 12.79 -9.88
N ARG A 174 -6.40 13.50 -10.89
CA ARG A 174 -5.54 14.11 -11.93
C ARG A 174 -4.58 15.15 -11.33
N LYS A 175 -5.08 15.99 -10.43
CA LYS A 175 -4.27 16.99 -9.70
C LYS A 175 -3.24 16.31 -8.78
N ALA A 176 -3.63 15.29 -8.01
CA ALA A 176 -2.72 14.55 -7.14
C ALA A 176 -1.63 13.79 -7.92
N ALA A 177 -1.97 13.21 -9.07
CA ALA A 177 -0.99 12.56 -9.96
C ALA A 177 0.04 13.56 -10.52
N ALA A 178 -0.40 14.76 -10.92
CA ALA A 178 0.50 15.81 -11.40
C ALA A 178 1.47 16.30 -10.31
N VAL A 179 0.97 16.48 -9.08
CA VAL A 179 1.81 16.85 -7.91
C VAL A 179 2.82 15.73 -7.59
N GLY A 180 2.39 14.47 -7.63
CA GLY A 180 3.27 13.32 -7.41
C GLY A 180 4.42 13.24 -8.41
N VAL A 181 4.15 13.48 -9.70
CA VAL A 181 5.17 13.51 -10.77
C VAL A 181 6.18 14.65 -10.56
N ALA A 182 5.71 15.83 -10.20
CA ALA A 182 6.57 16.99 -9.92
C ALA A 182 7.49 16.74 -8.70
N ALA A 183 6.97 16.12 -7.64
CA ALA A 183 7.75 15.78 -6.46
C ALA A 183 8.85 14.75 -6.75
N THR A 184 8.57 13.73 -7.57
CA THR A 184 9.60 12.78 -8.03
C THR A 184 10.70 13.43 -8.86
N ALA A 185 10.33 14.34 -9.76
CA ALA A 185 11.31 15.06 -10.56
C ALA A 185 12.21 15.95 -9.68
N GLY A 186 11.62 16.65 -8.70
CA GLY A 186 12.37 17.50 -7.76
C GLY A 186 13.36 16.71 -6.89
N LEU A 187 12.95 15.55 -6.36
CA LEU A 187 13.82 14.69 -5.56
C LEU A 187 14.96 14.08 -6.39
N ALA A 188 14.69 13.68 -7.64
CA ALA A 188 15.72 13.18 -8.55
C ALA A 188 16.76 14.27 -8.89
N VAL A 189 16.31 15.50 -9.17
CA VAL A 189 17.20 16.65 -9.43
C VAL A 189 18.07 16.97 -8.21
N LEU A 190 17.50 16.98 -7.01
CA LEU A 190 18.25 17.21 -5.76
C LEU A 190 19.28 16.10 -5.49
N GLY A 191 18.96 14.84 -5.81
CA GLY A 191 19.90 13.72 -5.73
C GLY A 191 21.09 13.86 -6.68
N VAL A 192 20.84 14.23 -7.94
CA VAL A 192 21.89 14.46 -8.94
C VAL A 192 22.78 15.65 -8.56
N LEU A 193 22.20 16.74 -8.04
CA LEU A 193 22.96 17.93 -7.62
C LEU A 193 23.84 17.67 -6.40
N ARG A 194 23.42 16.80 -5.48
CA ARG A 194 24.24 16.38 -4.33
C ARG A 194 25.38 15.44 -4.72
N TRP A 195 25.15 14.54 -5.68
CA TRP A 195 26.20 13.62 -6.16
C TRP A 195 27.32 14.32 -6.91
N ARG A 196 27.03 15.41 -7.63
CA ARG A 196 28.05 16.22 -8.34
C ARG A 196 28.91 17.10 -7.42
N ARG A 197 28.60 17.17 -6.12
CA ARG A 197 29.33 17.98 -5.12
C ARG A 197 30.16 17.16 -4.13
N ALA A 198 30.16 15.83 -4.25
CA ALA A 198 30.98 14.90 -3.50
C ALA A 198 32.05 14.28 -4.42
#